data_AF-A0A8J6JH37-F1
#
_entry.id   AF-A0A8J6JH37-F1
#
_cell.length_a   1.000
_cell.length_b   1.000
_cell.length_c   1.000
_cell.angle_alpha   90.00
_cell.angle_beta   90.00
_cell.angle_gamma   90.00
#
_symmetry.space_group_name_H-M   'P 1'
#
loop_
_entity.id
_entity.type
_entity.pdbx_description
1 polymer ?
#
loop_
_entity_poly.entity_id
_entity_poly.type
_entity_poly.pdbx_seq_one_letter_code
_entity_poly.pdbx_strand_id
1 'polypeptide(L)'
;MAINLASKFSDKVAERFTQRSLTDAYAGKSYDFSGVKSIKIYSVDSVPVGDYTRSGSTRFGSLTELGDTVQEMTMTQDKSFTFSVDAGNDAEQLNIKQVTKRLRMNWDEQATPLIDKYRFSKWMNGAGLVTAESADLTKANIVEKVMDGTAAMSNKLVPLTNRTLFIKESLYIKVKLASEIVGIDKLGGKSVGNGVVGELDGMKIVRVPDVYFPAGVNFFIKYKNATVDPMKLKTLRVQRDPVGIDGDVAECRFMHDAFVIGTKANGLYVDVAAASAQANPVIAKSSSTWTITSANATSIKYTTDGTDPKTSGTAQTYSEALSGLASGTVIKAYAAKTGMLNSGVTEFTV
;
A
#
# COMPACT_ATOMS: atom_id res chain seq x y z
N MET A 1 28.43 -20.74 1.81
CA MET A 1 28.13 -20.48 0.38
C MET A 1 29.08 -21.34 -0.43
N ALA A 2 28.60 -22.05 -1.46
CA ALA A 2 29.47 -22.86 -2.32
C ALA A 2 30.02 -21.99 -3.47
N ILE A 3 31.33 -22.01 -3.69
CA ILE A 3 31.98 -21.41 -4.86
C ILE A 3 32.27 -22.57 -5.82
N ASN A 4 31.51 -22.65 -6.92
CA ASN A 4 31.72 -23.67 -7.94
C ASN A 4 32.76 -23.17 -8.96
N LEU A 5 33.89 -23.86 -9.05
CA LEU A 5 34.98 -23.59 -9.99
C LEU A 5 34.58 -24.09 -11.39
N ALA A 6 34.89 -23.32 -12.44
CA ALA A 6 34.45 -23.63 -13.80
C ALA A 6 35.43 -24.60 -14.49
N SER A 7 34.95 -25.76 -14.97
CA SER A 7 35.74 -26.72 -15.76
C SER A 7 35.57 -26.56 -17.28
N LYS A 8 34.61 -25.73 -17.73
CA LYS A 8 34.40 -25.38 -19.15
C LYS A 8 33.59 -24.08 -19.28
N PHE A 9 33.97 -23.23 -20.23
CA PHE A 9 33.31 -21.96 -20.54
C PHE A 9 31.82 -22.17 -20.83
N SER A 10 30.95 -21.53 -20.06
CA SER A 10 29.58 -21.23 -20.47
C SER A 10 29.46 -19.73 -20.51
N ASP A 11 29.33 -19.15 -21.71
CA ASP A 11 29.12 -17.70 -21.93
C ASP A 11 27.86 -17.16 -21.24
N LYS A 12 27.00 -18.05 -20.74
CA LYS A 12 25.71 -17.71 -20.14
C LYS A 12 25.69 -18.22 -18.71
N VAL A 13 25.75 -17.29 -17.76
CA VAL A 13 25.32 -17.55 -16.38
C VAL A 13 23.80 -17.53 -16.39
N ALA A 14 23.18 -18.55 -15.80
CA ALA A 14 21.74 -18.55 -15.59
C ALA A 14 21.38 -17.45 -14.57
N GLU A 15 20.76 -16.38 -15.05
CA GLU A 15 20.17 -15.33 -14.21
C GLU A 15 18.81 -15.80 -13.68
N ARG A 16 18.42 -15.41 -12.46
CA ARG A 16 17.09 -15.78 -11.94
C ARG A 16 16.03 -14.92 -12.63
N PHE A 17 14.77 -15.32 -12.55
CA PHE A 17 13.67 -14.53 -13.09
C PHE A 17 13.57 -13.16 -12.39
N THR A 18 13.74 -12.07 -13.15
CA THR A 18 13.57 -10.69 -12.67
C THR A 18 12.26 -10.10 -13.19
N GLN A 19 11.49 -9.45 -12.31
CA GLN A 19 10.37 -8.59 -12.72
C GLN A 19 10.72 -7.13 -12.44
N ARG A 20 10.34 -6.24 -13.36
CA ARG A 20 10.37 -4.79 -13.09
C ARG A 20 9.35 -4.46 -12.01
N SER A 21 9.58 -3.38 -11.25
CA SER A 21 8.68 -2.97 -10.16
C SER A 21 7.24 -2.84 -10.64
N LEU A 22 6.34 -3.49 -9.92
CA LEU A 22 4.89 -3.45 -10.16
C LEU A 22 4.25 -2.24 -9.47
N THR A 23 4.92 -1.63 -8.50
CA THR A 23 4.37 -0.54 -7.69
C THR A 23 4.80 0.85 -8.16
N ASP A 24 5.99 1.01 -8.76
CA ASP A 24 6.57 2.35 -8.99
C ASP A 24 5.74 3.25 -9.91
N ALA A 25 5.07 2.69 -10.91
CA ALA A 25 4.21 3.45 -11.82
C ALA A 25 2.95 4.02 -11.13
N TYR A 26 2.55 3.39 -10.02
CA TYR A 26 1.32 3.68 -9.27
C TYR A 26 1.58 4.28 -7.89
N ALA A 27 2.86 4.41 -7.53
CA ALA A 27 3.33 5.07 -6.33
C ALA A 27 2.98 6.57 -6.35
N GLY A 28 2.60 7.11 -5.20
CA GLY A 28 2.35 8.53 -5.02
C GLY A 28 3.67 9.28 -4.87
N LYS A 29 3.95 10.18 -5.82
CA LYS A 29 5.20 10.95 -5.88
C LYS A 29 5.00 12.43 -5.52
N SER A 30 3.79 12.83 -5.13
CA SER A 30 3.44 14.19 -4.74
C SER A 30 3.78 14.43 -3.27
N TYR A 31 5.07 14.59 -2.96
CA TYR A 31 5.56 14.94 -1.63
C TYR A 31 6.88 15.70 -1.71
N ASP A 32 7.15 16.49 -0.68
CA ASP A 32 8.44 17.11 -0.46
C ASP A 32 9.03 16.64 0.87
N PHE A 33 10.35 16.46 0.90
CA PHE A 33 11.05 16.07 2.12
C PHE A 33 11.14 17.26 3.07
N SER A 34 10.62 17.07 4.28
CA SER A 34 10.86 17.95 5.42
C SER A 34 12.10 17.43 6.14
N GLY A 35 13.28 17.94 5.79
CA GLY A 35 14.55 17.46 6.35
C GLY A 35 15.03 16.16 5.69
N VAL A 36 15.63 15.25 6.47
CA VAL A 36 16.38 14.10 5.89
C VAL A 36 15.52 12.83 5.73
N LYS A 37 14.56 12.62 6.63
CA LYS A 37 13.79 11.36 6.75
C LYS A 37 12.28 11.55 6.92
N SER A 38 11.77 12.77 7.03
CA SER A 38 10.34 13.00 7.21
C SER A 38 9.70 13.75 6.03
N ILE A 39 8.40 13.55 5.90
CA ILE A 39 7.52 14.18 4.93
C ILE A 39 6.36 14.76 5.71
N LYS A 40 5.96 15.98 5.35
CA LYS A 40 4.80 16.66 5.92
C LYS A 40 3.79 16.90 4.82
N ILE A 41 2.55 16.50 5.06
CA ILE A 41 1.43 16.78 4.17
C ILE A 41 0.41 17.60 4.94
N TYR A 42 0.04 18.74 4.36
CA TYR A 42 -1.04 19.58 4.84
C TYR A 42 -2.32 19.18 4.09
N SER A 43 -3.41 18.97 4.83
CA SER A 43 -4.75 18.84 4.28
C SER A 43 -5.61 19.96 4.84
N VAL A 44 -6.30 20.69 3.98
CA VAL A 44 -7.21 21.77 4.39
C VAL A 44 -8.60 21.18 4.58
N ASP A 45 -9.28 21.57 5.65
CA ASP A 45 -10.62 21.09 5.97
C ASP A 45 -11.68 21.70 5.02
N SER A 46 -12.81 21.03 4.84
CA SER A 46 -13.93 21.55 4.05
C SER A 46 -14.93 22.30 4.94
N VAL A 47 -15.43 23.45 4.48
CA VAL A 47 -16.52 24.18 5.14
C VAL A 47 -17.87 23.62 4.69
N PRO A 48 -18.82 23.34 5.62
CA PRO A 48 -20.17 22.91 5.25
C PRO A 48 -20.91 24.01 4.47
N VAL A 49 -21.71 23.61 3.49
CA VAL A 49 -22.55 24.53 2.72
C VAL A 49 -23.83 24.80 3.52
N GLY A 50 -24.10 26.08 3.79
CA GLY A 50 -25.35 26.54 4.41
C GLY A 50 -26.23 27.31 3.43
N ASP A 51 -27.49 27.53 3.83
CA ASP A 51 -28.43 28.33 3.05
C ASP A 51 -28.07 29.81 3.07
N TYR A 52 -28.17 30.45 1.90
CA TYR A 52 -27.96 31.89 1.76
C TYR A 52 -29.18 32.68 2.25
N THR A 53 -28.98 33.61 3.17
CA THR A 53 -30.04 34.51 3.65
C THR A 53 -30.01 35.84 2.87
N ARG A 54 -31.16 36.24 2.33
CA ARG A 54 -31.27 37.43 1.45
C ARG A 54 -31.37 38.76 2.23
N SER A 55 -31.35 38.73 3.55
CA SER A 55 -31.46 39.89 4.43
C SER A 55 -30.51 39.76 5.63
N GLY A 56 -30.21 40.87 6.30
CA GLY A 56 -29.20 40.92 7.37
C GLY A 56 -27.76 41.01 6.86
N SER A 57 -26.81 40.95 7.80
CA SER A 57 -25.37 41.18 7.57
C SER A 57 -24.56 39.89 7.38
N THR A 58 -25.01 38.76 7.92
CA THR A 58 -24.36 37.43 7.81
C THR A 58 -25.08 36.54 6.80
N ARG A 59 -25.07 36.98 5.54
CA ARG A 59 -25.87 36.36 4.46
C ARG A 59 -25.40 34.97 4.03
N PHE A 60 -24.13 34.67 4.27
CA PHE A 60 -23.48 33.40 3.93
C PHE A 60 -23.30 32.47 5.15
N GLY A 61 -23.91 32.81 6.30
CA GLY A 61 -23.67 32.13 7.58
C GLY A 61 -22.66 32.85 8.48
N SER A 62 -22.31 32.23 9.60
CA SER A 62 -21.29 32.72 10.54
C SER A 62 -19.88 32.48 9.98
N LEU A 63 -19.00 33.49 10.07
CA LEU A 63 -17.59 33.30 9.71
C LEU A 63 -16.95 32.30 10.69
N THR A 64 -16.34 31.26 10.12
CA THR A 64 -15.50 30.29 10.81
C THR A 64 -14.16 30.24 10.10
N GLU A 65 -13.06 30.24 10.85
CA GLU A 65 -11.72 30.08 10.27
C GLU A 65 -11.58 28.68 9.65
N LEU A 66 -10.87 28.60 8.52
CA LEU A 66 -10.62 27.34 7.83
C LEU A 66 -9.49 26.59 8.54
N GLY A 67 -9.80 25.41 9.07
CA GLY A 67 -8.81 24.54 9.71
C GLY A 67 -7.89 23.83 8.70
N ASP A 68 -6.73 23.40 9.18
CA ASP A 68 -5.82 22.49 8.49
C ASP A 68 -5.36 21.35 9.40
N THR A 69 -5.11 20.19 8.78
CA THR A 69 -4.56 19.01 9.45
C THR A 69 -3.19 18.69 8.87
N VAL A 70 -2.19 18.52 9.75
CA VAL A 70 -0.83 18.15 9.37
C VAL A 70 -0.57 16.68 9.65
N GLN A 71 -0.14 15.94 8.62
CA GLN A 71 0.31 14.56 8.76
C GLN A 71 1.84 14.50 8.56
N GLU A 72 2.58 14.28 9.66
CA GLU A 72 4.03 14.05 9.63
C GLU A 72 4.34 12.56 9.58
N MET A 73 5.13 12.14 8.58
CA MET A 73 5.46 10.75 8.32
C MET A 73 6.96 10.59 8.22
N THR A 74 7.53 9.68 9.00
CA THR A 74 8.99 9.45 9.05
C THR A 74 9.33 8.10 8.45
N MET A 75 10.30 8.09 7.53
CA MET A 75 10.79 6.88 6.89
C MET A 75 11.50 5.97 7.90
N THR A 76 11.03 4.72 7.97
CA THR A 76 11.53 3.72 8.92
C THR A 76 12.40 2.65 8.26
N GLN A 77 12.18 2.33 6.97
CA GLN A 77 12.96 1.30 6.30
C GLN A 77 14.27 1.86 5.78
N ASP A 78 15.36 1.42 6.40
CA ASP A 78 16.74 1.67 5.99
C ASP A 78 17.39 0.31 5.72
N LYS A 79 17.58 -0.02 4.44
CA LYS A 79 18.06 -1.33 3.99
C LYS A 79 19.37 -1.17 3.24
N SER A 80 20.20 -2.20 3.32
CA SER A 80 21.48 -2.24 2.63
C SER A 80 21.84 -3.64 2.21
N PHE A 81 22.73 -3.74 1.23
CA PHE A 81 23.41 -4.99 0.89
C PHE A 81 24.84 -4.67 0.42
N THR A 82 25.73 -5.61 0.67
CA THR A 82 27.12 -5.54 0.22
C THR A 82 27.56 -6.92 -0.25
N PHE A 83 28.45 -6.96 -1.24
CA PHE A 83 29.14 -8.18 -1.63
C PHE A 83 30.53 -7.83 -2.18
N SER A 84 31.48 -8.73 -1.94
CA SER A 84 32.82 -8.66 -2.52
C SER A 84 32.97 -9.66 -3.66
N VAL A 85 33.81 -9.32 -4.63
CA VAL A 85 34.32 -10.21 -5.66
C VAL A 85 35.84 -10.20 -5.51
N ASP A 86 36.35 -11.31 -5.01
CA ASP A 86 37.78 -11.54 -4.79
C ASP A 86 38.51 -11.74 -6.12
N ALA A 87 39.67 -11.12 -6.28
CA ALA A 87 40.41 -11.05 -7.54
C ALA A 87 40.95 -12.42 -7.99
N GLY A 88 41.40 -13.25 -7.04
CA GLY A 88 41.85 -14.63 -7.33
C GLY A 88 40.70 -15.49 -7.85
N ASN A 89 39.54 -15.42 -7.19
CA ASN A 89 38.34 -16.12 -7.64
C ASN A 89 37.81 -15.60 -8.99
N ASP A 90 37.88 -14.30 -9.25
CA ASP A 90 37.41 -13.73 -10.52
C ASP A 90 38.33 -14.11 -11.69
N ALA A 91 39.65 -14.19 -11.45
CA ALA A 91 40.62 -14.70 -12.42
C ALA A 91 40.40 -16.19 -12.74
N GLU A 92 40.18 -17.02 -11.71
CA GLU A 92 39.89 -18.46 -11.86
C GLU A 92 38.50 -18.74 -12.46
N GLN A 93 37.57 -17.77 -12.37
CA GLN A 93 36.24 -17.82 -12.97
C GLN A 93 36.09 -16.94 -14.22
N LEU A 94 37.20 -16.50 -14.83
CA LEU A 94 37.20 -15.82 -16.13
C LEU A 94 36.36 -14.53 -16.18
N ASN A 95 36.35 -13.74 -15.10
CA ASN A 95 35.61 -12.47 -14.98
C ASN A 95 34.08 -12.59 -15.16
N ILE A 96 33.51 -13.77 -14.91
CA ILE A 96 32.07 -14.02 -15.04
C ILE A 96 31.24 -13.18 -14.03
N LYS A 97 31.87 -12.68 -12.95
CA LYS A 97 31.22 -11.95 -11.87
C LYS A 97 31.42 -10.43 -11.96
N GLN A 98 31.27 -9.85 -13.15
CA GLN A 98 31.29 -8.38 -13.31
C GLN A 98 30.45 -7.67 -12.24
N VAL A 99 31.12 -6.99 -11.32
CA VAL A 99 30.56 -6.48 -10.05
C VAL A 99 29.37 -5.55 -10.30
N THR A 100 29.47 -4.67 -11.29
CA THR A 100 28.41 -3.73 -11.68
C THR A 100 27.15 -4.44 -12.20
N LYS A 101 27.29 -5.55 -12.92
CA LYS A 101 26.13 -6.33 -13.41
C LYS A 101 25.47 -7.07 -12.26
N ARG A 102 26.25 -7.65 -11.34
CA ARG A 102 25.75 -8.32 -10.14
C ARG A 102 25.04 -7.35 -9.19
N LEU A 103 25.50 -6.10 -9.14
CA LEU A 103 24.85 -5.05 -8.37
C LEU A 103 23.42 -4.76 -8.87
N ARG A 104 23.25 -4.63 -10.20
CA ARG A 104 21.92 -4.45 -10.82
C ARG A 104 21.05 -5.70 -10.68
N MET A 105 21.61 -6.88 -10.91
CA MET A 105 20.92 -8.15 -10.73
C MET A 105 20.38 -8.28 -9.30
N ASN A 106 21.18 -7.99 -8.28
CA ASN A 106 20.73 -8.07 -6.90
C ASN A 106 19.64 -7.02 -6.57
N TRP A 107 19.71 -5.85 -7.20
CA TRP A 107 18.66 -4.84 -7.08
C TRP A 107 17.33 -5.33 -7.68
N ASP A 108 17.36 -5.91 -8.86
CA ASP A 108 16.17 -6.41 -9.55
C ASP A 108 15.61 -7.68 -8.90
N GLU A 109 16.46 -8.55 -8.37
CA GLU A 109 16.06 -9.83 -7.77
C GLU A 109 15.62 -9.73 -6.30
N GLN A 110 16.23 -8.84 -5.52
CA GLN A 110 16.03 -8.79 -4.06
C GLN A 110 15.44 -7.45 -3.60
N ALA A 111 16.01 -6.33 -4.03
CA ALA A 111 15.58 -5.02 -3.54
C ALA A 111 14.19 -4.65 -4.07
N THR A 112 13.95 -4.82 -5.38
CA THR A 112 12.67 -4.47 -6.02
C THR A 112 11.48 -5.27 -5.46
N PRO A 113 11.54 -6.61 -5.34
CA PRO A 113 10.47 -7.38 -4.71
C PRO A 113 10.23 -7.03 -3.25
N LEU A 114 11.28 -6.71 -2.49
CA LEU A 114 11.18 -6.32 -1.09
C LEU A 114 10.42 -4.99 -0.95
N ILE A 115 10.74 -4.00 -1.80
CA ILE A 115 10.07 -2.70 -1.81
C ILE A 115 8.60 -2.85 -2.23
N ASP A 116 8.32 -3.62 -3.28
CA ASP A 116 6.96 -3.84 -3.76
C ASP A 116 6.09 -4.54 -2.71
N LYS A 117 6.57 -5.62 -2.09
CA LYS A 117 5.89 -6.31 -0.98
C LYS A 117 5.54 -5.38 0.17
N TYR A 118 6.50 -4.54 0.55
CA TYR A 118 6.31 -3.59 1.64
C TYR A 118 5.23 -2.54 1.30
N ARG A 119 5.28 -1.96 0.09
CA ARG A 119 4.28 -1.00 -0.40
C ARG A 119 2.89 -1.61 -0.44
N PHE A 120 2.76 -2.80 -1.03
CA PHE A 120 1.50 -3.54 -1.08
C PHE A 120 0.92 -3.74 0.33
N SER A 121 1.72 -4.24 1.28
CA SER A 121 1.29 -4.43 2.66
C SER A 121 0.84 -3.12 3.33
N LYS A 122 1.55 -2.01 3.10
CA LYS A 122 1.22 -0.70 3.68
C LYS A 122 -0.07 -0.11 3.09
N TRP A 123 -0.23 -0.18 1.77
CA TRP A 123 -1.44 0.28 1.10
C TRP A 123 -2.66 -0.51 1.55
N MET A 124 -2.56 -1.84 1.63
CA MET A 124 -3.68 -2.67 2.05
C MET A 124 -4.06 -2.44 3.52
N ASN A 125 -3.09 -2.37 4.43
CA ASN A 125 -3.38 -2.13 5.85
C ASN A 125 -3.91 -0.72 6.15
N GLY A 126 -3.48 0.27 5.37
CA GLY A 126 -3.93 1.65 5.48
C GLY A 126 -5.22 1.96 4.71
N ALA A 127 -5.86 0.97 4.10
CA ALA A 127 -7.09 1.20 3.34
C ALA A 127 -8.24 1.69 4.24
N GLY A 128 -8.97 2.70 3.75
CA GLY A 128 -10.17 3.22 4.40
C GLY A 128 -11.41 2.37 4.13
N LEU A 129 -11.44 1.67 2.99
CA LEU A 129 -12.52 0.76 2.61
C LEU A 129 -12.01 -0.68 2.61
N VAL A 130 -12.60 -1.51 3.47
CA VAL A 130 -12.25 -2.94 3.59
C VAL A 130 -13.53 -3.75 3.58
N THR A 131 -13.62 -4.71 2.66
CA THR A 131 -14.72 -5.66 2.57
C THR A 131 -14.22 -7.05 2.92
N ALA A 132 -14.92 -7.71 3.83
CA ALA A 132 -14.63 -9.05 4.31
C ALA A 132 -15.60 -10.05 3.66
N GLU A 133 -15.09 -10.90 2.78
CA GLU A 133 -15.89 -11.89 2.08
C GLU A 133 -15.87 -13.23 2.82
N SER A 134 -17.05 -13.76 3.13
CA SER A 134 -17.22 -15.06 3.78
C SER A 134 -17.07 -16.23 2.81
N ALA A 135 -17.33 -16.00 1.52
CA ALA A 135 -17.24 -16.99 0.47
C ALA A 135 -16.06 -16.71 -0.46
N ASP A 136 -15.46 -17.78 -1.00
CA ASP A 136 -14.37 -17.65 -1.96
C ASP A 136 -14.83 -16.98 -3.26
N LEU A 137 -13.95 -16.18 -3.85
CA LEU A 137 -14.18 -15.61 -5.17
C LEU A 137 -14.12 -16.70 -6.25
N THR A 138 -15.14 -16.72 -7.10
CA THR A 138 -15.31 -17.63 -8.23
C THR A 138 -15.45 -16.85 -9.52
N LYS A 139 -15.47 -17.55 -10.67
CA LYS A 139 -15.69 -16.92 -11.98
C LYS A 139 -17.04 -16.19 -12.10
N ALA A 140 -18.02 -16.53 -11.26
CA ALA A 140 -19.37 -15.97 -11.32
C ALA A 140 -19.53 -14.68 -10.50
N ASN A 141 -18.75 -14.49 -9.44
CA ASN A 141 -18.91 -13.36 -8.52
C ASN A 141 -17.77 -12.33 -8.61
N ILE A 142 -16.60 -12.69 -9.16
CA ILE A 142 -15.41 -11.83 -9.08
C ILE A 142 -15.59 -10.49 -9.80
N VAL A 143 -16.33 -10.48 -10.91
CA VAL A 143 -16.59 -9.25 -11.67
C VAL A 143 -17.51 -8.32 -10.86
N GLU A 144 -18.59 -8.86 -10.30
CA GLU A 144 -19.53 -8.12 -9.44
C GLU A 144 -18.80 -7.53 -8.22
N LYS A 145 -17.98 -8.33 -7.52
CA LYS A 145 -17.23 -7.86 -6.35
C LYS A 145 -16.22 -6.76 -6.66
N VAL A 146 -15.60 -6.79 -7.84
CA VAL A 146 -14.74 -5.68 -8.29
C VAL A 146 -15.56 -4.43 -8.55
N MET A 147 -16.73 -4.55 -9.19
CA MET A 147 -17.63 -3.42 -9.46
C MET A 147 -18.21 -2.83 -8.16
N ASP A 148 -18.55 -3.66 -7.18
CA ASP A 148 -18.96 -3.22 -5.84
C ASP A 148 -17.87 -2.38 -5.17
N GLY A 149 -16.60 -2.79 -5.33
CA GLY A 149 -15.45 -2.02 -4.88
C GLY A 149 -15.34 -0.65 -5.56
N THR A 150 -15.52 -0.60 -6.89
CA THR A 150 -15.58 0.67 -7.64
C THR A 150 -16.72 1.55 -7.13
N ALA A 151 -17.91 0.98 -6.92
CA ALA A 151 -19.08 1.69 -6.44
C ALA A 151 -18.86 2.24 -5.02
N ALA A 152 -18.28 1.47 -4.11
CA ALA A 152 -17.94 1.90 -2.76
C ALA A 152 -17.00 3.12 -2.76
N MET A 153 -15.99 3.12 -3.64
CA MET A 153 -15.08 4.27 -3.81
C MET A 153 -15.80 5.48 -4.45
N SER A 154 -16.68 5.25 -5.42
CA SER A 154 -17.44 6.32 -6.08
C SER A 154 -18.45 6.99 -5.13
N ASN A 155 -19.08 6.21 -4.24
CA ASN A 155 -19.96 6.72 -3.18
C ASN A 155 -19.20 7.58 -2.15
N LYS A 156 -17.87 7.47 -2.10
CA LYS A 156 -16.97 8.35 -1.32
C LYS A 156 -16.35 9.47 -2.17
N LEU A 157 -16.90 9.73 -3.36
CA LEU A 157 -16.48 10.79 -4.29
C LEU A 157 -15.02 10.66 -4.78
N VAL A 158 -14.45 9.46 -4.74
CA VAL A 158 -13.11 9.23 -5.31
C VAL A 158 -13.21 9.33 -6.84
N PRO A 159 -12.30 10.03 -7.55
CA PRO A 159 -12.34 10.09 -9.01
C PRO A 159 -12.22 8.71 -9.67
N LEU A 160 -12.92 8.50 -10.80
CA LEU A 160 -12.83 7.27 -11.58
C LEU A 160 -11.50 7.13 -12.33
N THR A 161 -10.98 8.25 -12.85
CA THR A 161 -9.68 8.28 -13.55
C THR A 161 -8.53 7.99 -12.58
N ASN A 162 -7.50 7.27 -13.01
CA ASN A 162 -6.35 6.86 -12.21
C ASN A 162 -6.64 5.87 -11.07
N ARG A 163 -7.73 5.11 -11.18
CA ARG A 163 -7.92 3.88 -10.39
C ARG A 163 -7.20 2.71 -11.07
N THR A 164 -6.55 1.87 -10.28
CA THR A 164 -5.83 0.68 -10.76
C THR A 164 -6.23 -0.51 -9.90
N LEU A 165 -6.61 -1.59 -10.56
CA LEU A 165 -6.93 -2.86 -9.92
C LEU A 165 -5.67 -3.71 -9.83
N PHE A 166 -5.31 -4.11 -8.63
CA PHE A 166 -4.25 -5.09 -8.39
C PHE A 166 -4.87 -6.41 -7.98
N ILE A 167 -4.55 -7.45 -8.74
CA ILE A 167 -5.12 -8.79 -8.55
C ILE A 167 -4.01 -9.84 -8.55
N LYS A 168 -4.17 -10.85 -7.69
CA LYS A 168 -3.32 -12.04 -7.67
C LYS A 168 -3.41 -12.81 -8.98
N GLU A 169 -2.31 -13.38 -9.45
CA GLU A 169 -2.28 -14.19 -10.68
C GLU A 169 -3.28 -15.37 -10.62
N SER A 170 -3.42 -16.02 -9.45
CA SER A 170 -4.39 -17.11 -9.27
C SER A 170 -5.85 -16.66 -9.45
N LEU A 171 -6.20 -15.47 -9.00
CA LEU A 171 -7.54 -14.89 -9.15
C LEU A 171 -7.76 -14.29 -10.54
N TYR A 172 -6.72 -13.77 -11.17
CA TYR A 172 -6.79 -13.25 -12.53
C TYR A 172 -7.24 -14.32 -13.55
N ILE A 173 -6.85 -15.59 -13.33
CA ILE A 173 -7.37 -16.72 -14.13
C ILE A 173 -8.90 -16.78 -14.06
N LYS A 174 -9.49 -16.56 -12.88
CA LYS A 174 -10.95 -16.58 -12.69
C LYS A 174 -11.63 -15.40 -13.38
N VAL A 175 -11.01 -14.22 -13.40
CA VAL A 175 -11.51 -13.05 -14.15
C VAL A 175 -11.57 -13.34 -15.65
N LYS A 176 -10.54 -13.99 -16.20
CA LYS A 176 -10.55 -14.40 -17.62
C LYS A 176 -11.63 -15.41 -17.97
N LEU A 177 -12.04 -16.24 -17.01
CA LEU A 177 -13.06 -17.28 -17.19
C LEU A 177 -14.48 -16.79 -16.85
N ALA A 178 -14.63 -15.54 -16.41
CA ALA A 178 -15.93 -14.97 -16.08
C ALA A 178 -16.79 -14.86 -17.36
N SER A 179 -18.04 -15.29 -17.28
CA SER A 179 -18.98 -15.34 -18.40
C SER A 179 -19.20 -13.97 -19.03
N GLU A 180 -19.19 -12.93 -18.21
CA GLU A 180 -19.42 -11.54 -18.56
C GLU A 180 -18.29 -11.03 -19.46
N ILE A 181 -17.05 -11.41 -19.14
CA ILE A 181 -15.86 -11.03 -19.91
C ILE A 181 -15.77 -11.83 -21.20
N VAL A 182 -15.97 -13.15 -21.14
CA VAL A 182 -15.95 -14.02 -22.32
C VAL A 182 -17.09 -13.67 -23.30
N GLY A 183 -18.24 -13.21 -22.80
CA GLY A 183 -19.35 -12.74 -23.62
C GLY A 183 -19.04 -11.46 -24.41
N ILE A 184 -18.34 -10.51 -23.78
CA ILE A 184 -17.87 -9.26 -24.41
C ILE A 184 -16.76 -9.54 -25.43
N ASP A 185 -15.84 -10.46 -25.14
CA ASP A 185 -14.74 -10.83 -26.04
C ASP A 185 -15.24 -11.45 -27.37
N LYS A 186 -16.39 -12.13 -27.37
CA LYS A 186 -17.04 -12.63 -28.60
C LYS A 186 -17.62 -11.52 -29.48
N LEU A 187 -17.89 -10.34 -28.91
CA LEU A 187 -18.41 -9.17 -29.63
C LEU A 187 -17.30 -8.22 -30.09
N GLY A 188 -16.12 -8.25 -29.44
CA GLY A 188 -14.99 -7.36 -29.71
C GLY A 188 -13.68 -8.10 -30.07
N GLY A 189 -13.50 -8.44 -31.35
CA GLY A 189 -12.40 -9.26 -31.88
C GLY A 189 -10.94 -8.78 -31.73
N LYS A 190 -10.63 -7.87 -30.79
CA LYS A 190 -9.24 -7.40 -30.51
C LYS A 190 -8.63 -7.97 -29.22
N SER A 191 -9.44 -8.50 -28.30
CA SER A 191 -8.97 -9.14 -27.05
C SER A 191 -8.51 -10.61 -27.27
N VAL A 192 -9.01 -11.22 -28.36
CA VAL A 192 -8.84 -12.65 -28.69
C VAL A 192 -7.39 -13.04 -28.99
N GLY A 193 -6.56 -12.12 -29.52
CA GLY A 193 -5.20 -12.46 -29.99
C GLY A 193 -4.17 -12.76 -28.89
N ASN A 194 -4.35 -12.20 -27.68
CA ASN A 194 -3.41 -12.37 -26.57
C ASN A 194 -4.02 -13.04 -25.33
N GLY A 195 -5.35 -13.21 -25.26
CA GLY A 195 -6.03 -13.82 -24.11
C GLY A 195 -5.83 -13.06 -22.79
N VAL A 196 -5.70 -11.72 -22.86
CA VAL A 196 -5.44 -10.83 -21.72
C VAL A 196 -6.57 -9.83 -21.58
N VAL A 197 -7.12 -9.72 -20.38
CA VAL A 197 -8.04 -8.65 -19.97
C VAL A 197 -7.18 -7.47 -19.49
N GLY A 198 -7.04 -6.44 -20.34
CA GLY A 198 -6.19 -5.28 -20.05
C GLY A 198 -6.83 -4.28 -19.09
N GLU A 199 -8.15 -4.15 -19.14
CA GLU A 199 -8.93 -3.19 -18.35
C GLU A 199 -10.26 -3.82 -17.92
N LEU A 200 -10.73 -3.47 -16.73
CA LEU A 200 -12.04 -3.84 -16.19
C LEU A 200 -12.66 -2.60 -15.55
N ASP A 201 -13.88 -2.25 -15.95
CA ASP A 201 -14.61 -1.10 -15.41
C ASP A 201 -13.81 0.23 -15.50
N GLY A 202 -13.11 0.43 -16.62
CA GLY A 202 -12.26 1.61 -16.85
C GLY A 202 -10.97 1.65 -16.02
N MET A 203 -10.68 0.60 -15.24
CA MET A 203 -9.47 0.45 -14.45
C MET A 203 -8.46 -0.46 -15.16
N LYS A 204 -7.20 -0.05 -15.17
CA LYS A 204 -6.10 -0.91 -15.62
C LYS A 204 -5.88 -2.05 -14.63
N ILE A 205 -5.79 -3.28 -15.14
CA ILE A 205 -5.49 -4.45 -14.32
C ILE A 205 -3.97 -4.66 -14.26
N VAL A 206 -3.44 -4.72 -13.05
CA VAL A 206 -2.06 -5.12 -12.77
C VAL A 206 -2.08 -6.49 -12.11
N ARG A 207 -1.48 -7.45 -12.80
CA ARG A 207 -1.29 -8.81 -12.27
C ARG A 207 -0.11 -8.81 -11.34
N VAL A 208 -0.29 -9.41 -10.17
CA VAL A 208 0.72 -9.47 -9.13
C VAL A 208 0.94 -10.92 -8.73
N PRO A 209 2.21 -11.38 -8.60
CA PRO A 209 2.49 -12.70 -8.05
C PRO A 209 1.90 -12.85 -6.65
N ASP A 210 1.26 -13.98 -6.37
CA ASP A 210 0.56 -14.25 -5.11
C ASP A 210 1.45 -14.04 -3.87
N VAL A 211 2.76 -14.29 -3.99
CA VAL A 211 3.76 -14.10 -2.92
C VAL A 211 3.96 -12.63 -2.50
N TYR A 212 3.41 -11.67 -3.25
CA TYR A 212 3.51 -10.24 -2.92
C TYR A 212 2.33 -9.77 -2.07
N PHE A 213 1.24 -10.54 -2.01
CA PHE A 213 0.06 -10.21 -1.23
C PHE A 213 0.17 -10.77 0.20
N PRO A 214 -0.28 -10.04 1.23
CA PRO A 214 -0.55 -10.60 2.55
C PRO A 214 -1.55 -11.75 2.47
N ALA A 215 -1.45 -12.68 3.42
CA ALA A 215 -2.34 -13.83 3.49
C ALA A 215 -3.82 -13.41 3.53
N GLY A 216 -4.65 -14.10 2.75
CA GLY A 216 -6.11 -13.90 2.73
C GLY A 216 -6.62 -12.68 1.97
N VAL A 217 -5.76 -11.75 1.53
CA VAL A 217 -6.21 -10.65 0.67
C VAL A 217 -6.46 -11.16 -0.73
N ASN A 218 -7.62 -10.82 -1.31
CA ASN A 218 -8.03 -11.25 -2.64
C ASN A 218 -7.53 -10.29 -3.72
N PHE A 219 -8.03 -9.06 -3.71
CA PHE A 219 -7.64 -7.99 -4.63
C PHE A 219 -7.75 -6.64 -3.92
N PHE A 220 -7.17 -5.61 -4.50
CA PHE A 220 -7.35 -4.25 -4.00
C PHE A 220 -7.35 -3.24 -5.15
N ILE A 221 -8.05 -2.12 -4.96
CA ILE A 221 -8.12 -1.02 -5.91
C ILE A 221 -7.42 0.18 -5.28
N LYS A 222 -6.54 0.82 -6.05
CA LYS A 222 -5.81 2.01 -5.63
C LYS A 222 -6.06 3.18 -6.54
N TYR A 223 -6.41 4.31 -5.94
CA TYR A 223 -6.29 5.62 -6.56
C TYR A 223 -4.85 6.14 -6.44
N LYS A 224 -4.25 6.57 -7.55
CA LYS A 224 -2.82 6.94 -7.61
C LYS A 224 -2.39 7.93 -6.51
N ASN A 225 -3.19 8.94 -6.23
CA ASN A 225 -2.86 10.04 -5.30
C ASN A 225 -3.36 9.81 -3.85
N ALA A 226 -3.75 8.58 -3.49
CA ALA A 226 -4.15 8.24 -2.12
C ALA A 226 -2.96 7.97 -1.18
N THR A 227 -1.77 7.75 -1.75
CA THR A 227 -0.56 7.37 -1.00
C THR A 227 0.59 8.31 -1.30
N VAL A 228 1.62 8.28 -0.47
CA VAL A 228 2.94 8.83 -0.75
C VAL A 228 3.99 7.77 -0.46
N ASP A 229 4.93 7.60 -1.40
CA ASP A 229 5.81 6.44 -1.41
C ASP A 229 7.28 6.89 -1.55
N PRO A 230 7.86 7.49 -0.49
CA PRO A 230 9.21 8.01 -0.52
C PRO A 230 10.27 6.95 -0.75
N MET A 231 11.25 7.29 -1.57
CA MET A 231 12.44 6.48 -1.80
C MET A 231 13.66 7.38 -1.95
N LYS A 232 14.73 7.05 -1.24
CA LYS A 232 16.00 7.77 -1.27
C LYS A 232 17.16 6.78 -1.30
N LEU A 233 17.92 6.81 -2.39
CA LEU A 233 19.18 6.09 -2.48
C LEU A 233 20.24 6.85 -1.66
N LYS A 234 20.81 6.20 -0.65
CA LYS A 234 21.83 6.80 0.23
C LYS A 234 23.23 6.57 -0.31
N THR A 235 23.50 5.34 -0.73
CA THR A 235 24.81 4.92 -1.23
C THR A 235 24.60 3.91 -2.35
N LEU A 236 25.26 4.10 -3.47
CA LEU A 236 25.43 3.10 -4.51
C LEU A 236 26.83 3.28 -5.09
N ARG A 237 27.76 2.41 -4.72
CA ARG A 237 29.14 2.48 -5.19
C ARG A 237 29.77 1.11 -5.33
N VAL A 238 30.75 1.04 -6.22
CA VAL A 238 31.70 -0.06 -6.30
C VAL A 238 33.04 0.49 -5.85
N GLN A 239 33.62 -0.08 -4.80
CA GLN A 239 34.98 0.18 -4.36
C GLN A 239 35.90 -0.82 -5.03
N ARG A 240 37.01 -0.34 -5.59
CA ARG A 240 38.07 -1.20 -6.13
C ARG A 240 39.17 -1.32 -5.10
N ASP A 241 39.60 -2.54 -4.83
CA ASP A 241 40.70 -2.88 -3.91
C ASP A 241 40.64 -2.15 -2.56
N PRO A 242 39.53 -2.27 -1.80
CA PRO A 242 39.44 -1.63 -0.50
C PRO A 242 40.38 -2.32 0.50
N VAL A 243 40.83 -1.55 1.49
CA VAL A 243 41.76 -2.05 2.52
C VAL A 243 41.20 -3.31 3.18
N GLY A 244 41.95 -4.40 3.11
CA GLY A 244 41.61 -5.70 3.72
C GLY A 244 40.89 -6.69 2.81
N ILE A 245 40.61 -6.35 1.54
CA ILE A 245 40.04 -7.27 0.55
C ILE A 245 40.83 -7.12 -0.76
N ASP A 246 41.30 -8.24 -1.31
CA ASP A 246 41.96 -8.29 -2.63
C ASP A 246 40.88 -8.48 -3.72
N GLY A 247 40.30 -7.36 -4.19
CA GLY A 247 39.23 -7.35 -5.20
C GLY A 247 38.21 -6.22 -5.04
N ASP A 248 37.08 -6.34 -5.73
CA ASP A 248 36.04 -5.29 -5.81
C ASP A 248 34.93 -5.50 -4.77
N VAL A 249 34.43 -4.42 -4.15
CA VAL A 249 33.31 -4.46 -3.20
C VAL A 249 32.18 -3.55 -3.68
N ALA A 250 30.98 -4.12 -3.87
CA ALA A 250 29.78 -3.36 -4.18
C ALA A 250 28.97 -3.09 -2.90
N GLU A 251 28.60 -1.83 -2.70
CA GLU A 251 27.82 -1.38 -1.55
C GLU A 251 26.57 -0.62 -2.01
N CYS A 252 25.43 -0.97 -1.44
CA CYS A 252 24.17 -0.28 -1.64
C CYS A 252 23.45 -0.03 -0.32
N ARG A 253 22.96 1.19 -0.12
CA ARG A 253 22.06 1.58 0.98
C ARG A 253 20.93 2.41 0.41
N PHE A 254 19.69 2.02 0.71
CA PHE A 254 18.50 2.73 0.29
C PHE A 254 17.51 2.84 1.44
N MET A 255 16.85 4.00 1.51
CA MET A 255 15.74 4.23 2.41
C MET A 255 14.46 4.25 1.60
N HIS A 256 13.42 3.57 2.10
CA HIS A 256 12.10 3.60 1.48
C HIS A 256 11.00 3.60 2.54
N ASP A 257 9.83 4.09 2.20
CA ASP A 257 8.62 3.85 2.99
C ASP A 257 7.38 4.04 2.10
N ALA A 258 6.22 3.75 2.65
CA ALA A 258 4.94 3.89 1.98
C ALA A 258 3.87 4.30 3.01
N PHE A 259 3.18 5.39 2.72
CA PHE A 259 2.19 5.95 3.62
C PHE A 259 0.88 6.24 2.91
N VAL A 260 -0.22 6.09 3.64
CA VAL A 260 -1.56 6.48 3.18
C VAL A 260 -1.88 7.87 3.73
N ILE A 261 -2.43 8.73 2.88
CA ILE A 261 -2.89 10.06 3.29
C ILE A 261 -4.24 9.88 3.97
N GLY A 262 -4.38 10.27 5.24
CA GLY A 262 -5.59 10.00 6.03
C GLY A 262 -6.87 10.52 5.38
N THR A 263 -6.85 11.74 4.84
CA THR A 263 -7.99 12.35 4.14
C THR A 263 -8.37 11.64 2.84
N LYS A 264 -7.46 10.85 2.27
CA LYS A 264 -7.65 10.08 1.02
C LYS A 264 -7.60 8.57 1.24
N ALA A 265 -7.72 8.09 2.48
CA ALA A 265 -7.69 6.66 2.80
C ALA A 265 -8.80 5.87 2.07
N ASN A 266 -9.95 6.50 1.80
CA ASN A 266 -11.04 5.93 1.01
C ASN A 266 -10.69 5.74 -0.49
N GLY A 267 -9.57 6.31 -0.95
CA GLY A 267 -8.99 6.04 -2.27
C GLY A 267 -8.28 4.69 -2.37
N LEU A 268 -8.35 3.88 -1.31
CA LEU A 268 -7.88 2.49 -1.26
C LEU A 268 -9.04 1.60 -0.84
N TYR A 269 -9.33 0.60 -1.67
CA TYR A 269 -10.32 -0.43 -1.40
C TYR A 269 -9.63 -1.79 -1.37
N VAL A 270 -9.91 -2.61 -0.35
CA VAL A 270 -9.35 -3.95 -0.20
C VAL A 270 -10.46 -4.96 -0.02
N ASP A 271 -10.39 -6.04 -0.79
CA ASP A 271 -11.21 -7.23 -0.62
C ASP A 271 -10.38 -8.33 0.04
N VAL A 272 -10.87 -8.89 1.14
CA VAL A 272 -10.15 -9.86 1.97
C VAL A 272 -11.09 -10.96 2.43
N ALA A 273 -10.57 -12.19 2.56
CA ALA A 273 -11.32 -13.27 3.18
C ALA A 273 -11.64 -12.92 4.65
N ALA A 274 -12.88 -13.14 5.10
CA ALA A 274 -13.33 -12.77 6.44
C ALA A 274 -12.45 -13.36 7.56
N ALA A 275 -11.92 -14.57 7.37
CA ALA A 275 -11.01 -15.22 8.31
C ALA A 275 -9.64 -14.51 8.46
N SER A 276 -9.29 -13.62 7.55
CA SER A 276 -8.01 -12.87 7.51
C SER A 276 -8.17 -11.38 7.76
N ALA A 277 -9.39 -10.90 8.05
CA ALA A 277 -9.70 -9.51 8.35
C ALA A 277 -10.02 -9.34 9.83
N GLN A 278 -9.42 -8.35 10.50
CA GLN A 278 -9.76 -8.05 11.89
C GLN A 278 -11.15 -7.40 11.98
N ALA A 279 -11.93 -7.81 12.98
CA ALA A 279 -13.26 -7.25 13.22
C ALA A 279 -13.21 -5.76 13.55
N ASN A 280 -14.13 -4.98 12.98
CA ASN A 280 -14.25 -3.56 13.25
C ASN A 280 -14.50 -3.30 14.74
N PRO A 281 -13.83 -2.30 15.35
CA PRO A 281 -14.06 -1.97 16.74
C PRO A 281 -15.44 -1.36 16.95
N VAL A 282 -16.11 -1.74 18.03
CA VAL A 282 -17.37 -1.19 18.48
C VAL A 282 -17.09 -0.19 19.59
N ILE A 283 -17.54 1.05 19.40
CA ILE A 283 -17.48 2.12 20.40
C ILE A 283 -18.85 2.18 21.08
N ALA A 284 -18.90 1.84 22.36
CA ALA A 284 -20.13 1.84 23.15
C ALA A 284 -20.08 2.93 24.23
N LYS A 285 -21.17 3.67 24.40
CA LYS A 285 -21.33 4.65 25.48
C LYS A 285 -22.05 4.00 26.67
N SER A 286 -21.46 4.10 27.85
CA SER A 286 -22.08 3.74 29.12
C SER A 286 -21.99 4.93 30.07
N SER A 287 -23.13 5.59 30.33
CA SER A 287 -23.19 6.83 31.10
C SER A 287 -22.23 7.90 30.56
N SER A 288 -21.18 8.26 31.29
CA SER A 288 -20.13 9.24 30.95
C SER A 288 -18.84 8.61 30.43
N THR A 289 -18.86 7.32 30.09
CA THR A 289 -17.68 6.57 29.62
C THR A 289 -17.90 5.95 28.24
N TRP A 290 -16.83 5.86 27.46
CA TRP A 290 -16.82 5.20 26.15
C TRP A 290 -15.85 4.03 26.16
N THR A 291 -16.37 2.84 25.86
CA THR A 291 -15.59 1.61 25.76
C THR A 291 -15.39 1.21 24.32
N ILE A 292 -14.18 0.82 23.97
CA ILE A 292 -13.82 0.36 22.62
C ILE A 292 -13.49 -1.13 22.70
N THR A 293 -14.24 -1.94 21.97
CA THR A 293 -14.06 -3.41 21.97
C THR A 293 -13.95 -3.93 20.54
N SER A 294 -13.12 -4.95 20.32
CA SER A 294 -13.04 -5.65 19.04
C SER A 294 -12.72 -7.12 19.32
N ALA A 295 -13.47 -8.02 18.69
CA ALA A 295 -13.32 -9.45 18.91
C ALA A 295 -11.91 -9.93 18.54
N ASN A 296 -11.22 -10.57 19.50
CA ASN A 296 -9.90 -11.16 19.32
C ASN A 296 -8.77 -10.18 18.91
N ALA A 297 -8.95 -8.87 19.06
CA ALA A 297 -7.91 -7.89 18.71
C ALA A 297 -6.69 -8.01 19.66
N THR A 298 -5.47 -7.89 19.12
CA THR A 298 -4.26 -7.79 19.95
C THR A 298 -4.00 -6.36 20.40
N SER A 299 -4.44 -5.39 19.60
CA SER A 299 -4.32 -3.97 19.93
C SER A 299 -5.43 -3.17 19.27
N ILE A 300 -5.95 -2.18 19.98
CA ILE A 300 -6.90 -1.20 19.46
C ILE A 300 -6.24 0.17 19.54
N LYS A 301 -6.26 0.93 18.46
CA LYS A 301 -5.81 2.32 18.46
C LYS A 301 -6.97 3.26 18.14
N TYR A 302 -6.95 4.44 18.74
CA TYR A 302 -7.99 5.44 18.58
C TYR A 302 -7.44 6.86 18.57
N THR A 303 -8.25 7.77 18.05
CA THR A 303 -8.03 9.23 18.05
C THR A 303 -9.31 9.91 18.54
N THR A 304 -9.18 11.07 19.17
CA THR A 304 -10.31 11.90 19.63
C THR A 304 -10.41 13.23 18.89
N ASP A 305 -9.47 13.51 17.99
CA ASP A 305 -9.38 14.72 17.17
C ASP A 305 -10.04 14.54 15.79
N GLY A 306 -10.72 13.40 15.56
CA GLY A 306 -11.32 13.07 14.26
C GLY A 306 -10.32 12.69 13.16
N THR A 307 -9.01 12.64 13.43
CA THR A 307 -8.01 12.18 12.45
C THR A 307 -8.04 10.65 12.29
N ASP A 308 -7.56 10.12 11.17
CA ASP A 308 -7.55 8.66 10.95
C ASP A 308 -6.51 7.97 11.85
N PRO A 309 -6.93 7.10 12.79
CA PRO A 309 -6.04 6.46 13.75
C PRO A 309 -5.02 5.52 13.11
N LYS A 310 -5.22 5.07 11.85
CA LYS A 310 -4.25 4.24 11.12
C LYS A 310 -3.03 5.04 10.64
N THR A 311 -3.19 6.34 10.47
CA THR A 311 -2.20 7.20 9.79
C THR A 311 -1.74 8.38 10.63
N SER A 312 -2.51 8.76 11.65
CA SER A 312 -2.23 9.89 12.52
C SER A 312 -1.16 9.59 13.58
N GLY A 313 -0.30 10.58 13.83
CA GLY A 313 0.66 10.57 14.94
C GLY A 313 0.03 10.78 16.31
N THR A 314 -1.22 11.25 16.38
CA THR A 314 -1.97 11.45 17.63
C THR A 314 -2.68 10.17 18.09
N ALA A 315 -2.61 9.08 17.32
CA ALA A 315 -3.28 7.83 17.63
C ALA A 315 -2.74 7.19 18.92
N GLN A 316 -3.65 7.01 19.88
CA GLN A 316 -3.37 6.39 21.18
C GLN A 316 -3.76 4.92 21.18
N THR A 317 -3.08 4.12 22.01
CA THR A 317 -3.44 2.71 22.20
C THR A 317 -4.47 2.63 23.33
N TYR A 318 -5.63 2.03 23.02
CA TYR A 318 -6.70 1.85 23.98
C TYR A 318 -6.29 0.84 25.05
N SER A 319 -6.38 1.26 26.31
CA SER A 319 -6.05 0.46 27.49
C SER A 319 -7.15 0.53 28.56
N GLU A 320 -7.82 1.68 28.66
CA GLU A 320 -8.90 1.92 29.62
C GLU A 320 -10.05 2.71 28.97
N ALA A 321 -11.23 2.69 29.60
CA ALA A 321 -12.40 3.40 29.11
C ALA A 321 -12.16 4.92 29.06
N LEU A 322 -12.62 5.57 27.98
CA LEU A 322 -12.50 7.02 27.83
C LEU A 322 -13.55 7.72 28.68
N SER A 323 -13.19 8.83 29.30
CA SER A 323 -14.11 9.65 30.10
C SER A 323 -13.80 11.14 29.92
N GLY A 324 -14.74 12.01 30.28
CA GLY A 324 -14.52 13.46 30.25
C GLY A 324 -14.43 14.09 28.85
N LEU A 325 -14.96 13.43 27.82
CA LEU A 325 -14.99 13.96 26.45
C LEU A 325 -16.06 15.03 26.30
N ALA A 326 -15.73 16.15 25.64
CA ALA A 326 -16.67 17.22 25.35
C ALA A 326 -17.66 16.82 24.25
N SER A 327 -18.87 17.39 24.26
CA SER A 327 -19.83 17.17 23.18
C SER A 327 -19.26 17.66 21.84
N GLY A 328 -19.41 16.85 20.80
CA GLY A 328 -18.81 17.10 19.48
C GLY A 328 -17.43 16.47 19.28
N THR A 329 -16.86 15.79 20.29
CA THR A 329 -15.61 15.04 20.12
C THR A 329 -15.84 13.83 19.21
N VAL A 330 -15.03 13.69 18.16
CA VAL A 330 -15.12 12.57 17.21
C VAL A 330 -14.08 11.52 17.56
N ILE A 331 -14.55 10.37 18.05
CA ILE A 331 -13.73 9.20 18.34
C ILE A 331 -13.63 8.36 17.06
N LYS A 332 -12.41 8.11 16.58
CA LYS A 332 -12.16 7.13 15.53
C LYS A 332 -11.29 6.00 16.05
N ALA A 333 -11.61 4.75 15.73
CA ALA A 333 -10.86 3.60 16.20
C ALA A 333 -10.62 2.54 15.11
N TYR A 334 -9.47 1.87 15.18
CA TYR A 334 -9.22 0.65 14.42
C TYR A 334 -8.60 -0.43 15.31
N ALA A 335 -8.85 -1.69 14.96
CA ALA A 335 -8.31 -2.86 15.63
C ALA A 335 -7.29 -3.56 14.74
N ALA A 336 -6.25 -4.10 15.37
CA ALA A 336 -5.22 -4.89 14.70
C ALA A 336 -5.00 -6.22 15.42
N LYS A 337 -4.65 -7.23 14.63
CA LYS A 337 -4.21 -8.54 15.08
C LYS A 337 -3.02 -9.00 14.24
N THR A 338 -1.97 -9.48 14.90
CA THR A 338 -0.78 -9.99 14.21
C THR A 338 -1.16 -11.09 13.22
N GLY A 339 -0.72 -10.92 11.96
CA GLY A 339 -0.98 -11.88 10.88
C GLY A 339 -2.32 -11.70 10.15
N MET A 340 -3.13 -10.70 10.52
CA MET A 340 -4.39 -10.37 9.85
C MET A 340 -4.35 -8.93 9.31
N LEU A 341 -5.19 -8.65 8.31
CA LEU A 341 -5.39 -7.29 7.82
C LEU A 341 -6.06 -6.46 8.92
N ASN A 342 -5.58 -5.23 9.13
CA ASN A 342 -6.19 -4.28 10.06
C ASN A 342 -7.67 -4.05 9.72
N SER A 343 -8.51 -3.85 10.74
CA SER A 343 -9.93 -3.58 10.56
C SER A 343 -10.17 -2.28 9.80
N GLY A 344 -11.41 -2.04 9.35
CA GLY A 344 -11.85 -0.69 9.00
C GLY A 344 -11.78 0.27 10.20
N VAL A 345 -11.95 1.55 9.94
CA VAL A 345 -12.05 2.59 10.98
C VAL A 345 -13.51 2.78 11.33
N THR A 346 -13.85 2.73 12.62
CA THR A 346 -15.19 3.11 13.11
C THR A 346 -15.15 4.50 13.72
N GLU A 347 -16.26 5.23 13.57
CA GLU A 347 -16.40 6.63 14.01
C GLU A 347 -17.58 6.73 14.97
N PHE A 348 -17.42 7.51 16.04
CA PHE A 348 -18.46 7.83 17.00
C PHE A 348 -18.33 9.29 17.46
N THR A 349 -19.42 10.05 17.40
CA THR A 349 -19.46 11.45 17.87
C THR A 349 -20.13 11.52 19.24
N VAL A 350 -19.46 12.15 20.20
CA VAL A 350 -19.88 12.32 21.61
C VAL A 350 -21.01 13.34 21.78
#